data_AF-A0A920RGS4-F1
#
_entry.id   AF-A0A920RGS4-F1
#
_cell.length_a   1.000
_cell.length_b   1.000
_cell.length_c   1.000
_cell.angle_alpha   90.00
_cell.angle_beta   90.00
_cell.angle_gamma   90.00
#
_symmetry.space_group_name_H-M   'P 1'
#
loop_
_entity.id
_entity.type
_entity.pdbx_description
1 polymer ?
#
loop_
_entity_poly.entity_id
_entity_poly.type
_entity_poly.pdbx_seq_one_letter_code
_entity_poly.pdbx_strand_id
1 'polypeptide(L)'
;MEWPGGKYNFGGNAERSNLDVVHEVCSVLDDIRPRQQGGRYADLIEFVTDRPGHDYRYAIDNSRIVSELNWKPLESFSSGIRKTVNWYVDQQSEWIERCLPVREMRLGVD
;
A
#
# COMPACT_ATOMS: atom_id res chain seq x y z
N MET A 1 -20.45 12.51 -31.52
CA MET A 1 -19.66 13.75 -31.40
C MET A 1 -19.03 13.72 -30.01
N GLU A 2 -17.77 13.28 -29.93
CA GLU A 2 -17.04 13.24 -28.65
C GLU A 2 -16.48 14.63 -28.36
N TRP A 3 -16.82 15.17 -27.19
CA TRP A 3 -16.33 16.46 -26.72
C TRP A 3 -14.90 16.32 -26.17
N PRO A 4 -13.99 17.29 -26.39
CA PRO A 4 -12.74 17.36 -25.63
C PRO A 4 -13.06 17.55 -24.14
N GLY A 5 -12.66 16.59 -23.29
CA GLY A 5 -13.00 16.56 -21.86
C GLY A 5 -13.27 15.16 -21.26
N GLY A 6 -12.79 14.10 -21.88
CA GLY A 6 -12.96 12.73 -21.38
C GLY A 6 -12.32 12.52 -20.00
N LYS A 7 -12.97 11.71 -19.15
CA LYS A 7 -12.43 11.24 -17.86
C LYS A 7 -12.02 9.78 -18.00
N TYR A 8 -10.85 9.44 -17.46
CA TYR A 8 -10.33 8.10 -17.42
C TYR A 8 -10.02 7.72 -15.97
N ASN A 9 -10.53 6.58 -15.55
CA ASN A 9 -10.12 5.99 -14.29
C ASN A 9 -8.85 5.18 -14.49
N PHE A 10 -7.92 5.27 -13.54
CA PHE A 10 -6.71 4.46 -13.49
C PHE A 10 -6.82 3.48 -12.32
N GLY A 11 -6.50 2.22 -12.55
CA GLY A 11 -6.59 1.17 -11.53
C GLY A 11 -5.76 -0.06 -11.91
N GLY A 12 -5.34 -0.83 -10.91
CA GLY A 12 -4.50 -2.02 -11.11
C GLY A 12 -5.25 -3.35 -11.15
N ASN A 13 -6.59 -3.35 -11.03
CA ASN A 13 -7.41 -4.55 -10.83
C ASN A 13 -6.85 -5.46 -9.71
N ALA A 14 -6.49 -4.84 -8.59
CA ALA A 14 -5.78 -5.47 -7.47
C ALA A 14 -6.51 -5.22 -6.14
N GLU A 15 -7.83 -5.45 -6.11
CA GLU A 15 -8.61 -5.36 -4.87
C GLU A 15 -8.07 -6.35 -3.83
N ARG A 16 -7.84 -5.85 -2.61
CA ARG A 16 -7.31 -6.59 -1.46
C ARG A 16 -7.91 -6.03 -0.18
N SER A 17 -8.03 -6.86 0.85
CA SER A 17 -8.33 -6.36 2.19
C SER A 17 -7.09 -5.71 2.81
N ASN A 18 -7.28 -4.85 3.80
CA ASN A 18 -6.16 -4.29 4.57
C ASN A 18 -5.31 -5.40 5.22
N LEU A 19 -5.95 -6.48 5.66
CA LEU A 19 -5.26 -7.59 6.30
C LEU A 19 -4.37 -8.36 5.32
N ASP A 20 -4.83 -8.57 4.07
CA ASP A 20 -4.01 -9.20 3.02
C ASP A 20 -2.74 -8.37 2.75
N VAL A 21 -2.89 -7.04 2.65
CA VAL A 21 -1.77 -6.12 2.43
C VAL A 21 -0.75 -6.21 3.57
N VAL A 22 -1.22 -6.17 4.83
CA VAL A 22 -0.34 -6.26 6.01
C VAL A 22 0.39 -7.61 6.04
N HIS A 23 -0.30 -8.71 5.74
CA HIS A 23 0.34 -10.03 5.68
C HIS A 23 1.39 -10.11 4.57
N GLU A 24 1.15 -9.53 3.40
CA GLU A 24 2.12 -9.53 2.31
C GLU A 24 3.37 -8.70 2.66
N VAL A 25 3.20 -7.56 3.32
CA VAL A 25 4.32 -6.78 3.88
C VAL A 25 5.10 -7.60 4.91
N CYS A 26 4.42 -8.26 5.84
CA CYS A 26 5.07 -9.11 6.86
C CYS A 26 5.88 -10.23 6.21
N SER A 27 5.31 -10.91 5.21
CA SER A 27 5.99 -11.99 4.49
C SER A 27 7.23 -11.47 3.75
N VAL A 28 7.16 -10.32 3.09
CA VAL A 28 8.33 -9.75 2.41
C VAL A 28 9.42 -9.40 3.43
N LEU A 29 9.06 -8.82 4.58
CA LEU A 29 10.02 -8.49 5.63
C LEU A 29 10.65 -9.74 6.26
N ASP A 30 9.88 -10.80 6.48
CA ASP A 30 10.39 -12.09 6.95
C ASP A 30 11.44 -12.65 5.96
N ASP A 31 11.25 -12.45 4.65
CA ASP A 31 12.21 -12.88 3.62
C ASP A 31 13.50 -12.05 3.62
N ILE A 32 13.38 -10.71 3.60
CA ILE A 32 14.51 -9.81 3.30
C ILE A 32 15.24 -9.31 4.54
N ARG A 33 14.55 -9.26 5.69
CA ARG A 33 15.09 -8.75 6.96
C ARG A 33 14.46 -9.48 8.14
N PRO A 34 14.75 -10.77 8.33
CA PRO A 34 14.19 -11.57 9.42
C PRO A 34 14.39 -10.91 10.80
N ARG A 35 13.45 -11.15 11.71
CA ARG A 35 13.50 -10.61 13.08
C ARG A 35 14.67 -11.23 13.86
N GLN A 36 15.50 -10.38 14.46
CA GLN A 36 16.68 -10.79 15.24
C GLN A 36 16.37 -11.73 16.41
N GLN A 37 15.21 -11.55 17.06
CA GLN A 37 14.78 -12.36 18.21
C GLN A 37 14.03 -13.64 17.79
N GLY A 38 13.98 -13.96 16.49
CA GLY A 38 13.10 -14.99 15.95
C GLY A 38 11.63 -14.55 15.88
N GLY A 39 10.77 -15.46 15.42
CA GLY A 39 9.36 -15.19 15.15
C GLY A 39 9.12 -14.50 13.81
N ARG A 40 7.84 -14.32 13.45
CA ARG A 40 7.41 -13.70 12.20
C ARG A 40 7.00 -12.25 12.44
N TYR A 41 7.05 -11.40 11.42
CA TYR A 41 6.47 -10.05 11.51
C TYR A 41 4.95 -10.09 11.71
N ALA A 42 4.27 -11.10 11.17
CA ALA A 42 2.83 -11.28 11.33
C ALA A 42 2.39 -11.46 12.80
N ASP A 43 3.30 -11.86 13.69
CA ASP A 43 3.02 -12.01 15.13
C ASP A 43 2.86 -10.64 15.83
N LEU A 44 3.13 -9.52 15.13
CA LEU A 44 2.96 -8.14 15.62
C LEU A 44 1.63 -7.51 15.23
N ILE A 45 0.75 -8.23 14.53
CA ILE A 45 -0.53 -7.70 14.07
C ILE A 45 -1.48 -7.59 15.28
N GLU A 46 -1.98 -6.39 15.53
CA GLU A 46 -2.99 -6.11 16.54
C GLU A 46 -4.23 -5.46 15.91
N PHE A 47 -5.42 -5.88 16.34
CA PHE A 47 -6.66 -5.26 15.94
C PHE A 47 -6.98 -4.09 16.88
N VAL A 48 -7.32 -2.96 16.29
CA VAL A 48 -7.71 -1.75 17.01
C VAL A 48 -9.17 -1.40 16.73
N THR A 49 -9.74 -0.48 17.51
CA THR A 49 -11.09 0.03 17.25
C THR A 49 -11.15 0.66 15.87
N ASP A 50 -12.21 0.36 15.12
CA ASP A 50 -12.38 0.83 13.75
C ASP A 50 -12.57 2.35 13.68
N ARG A 51 -12.23 2.95 12.54
CA ARG A 51 -12.40 4.38 12.29
C ARG A 51 -13.87 4.73 12.06
N PRO A 52 -14.43 5.78 12.69
CA PRO A 52 -15.75 6.28 12.33
C PRO A 52 -15.82 6.65 10.84
N GLY A 53 -16.88 6.20 10.15
CA GLY A 53 -17.07 6.48 8.72
C GLY A 53 -16.17 5.67 7.79
N HIS A 54 -15.74 4.47 8.18
CA HIS A 54 -14.90 3.61 7.34
C HIS A 54 -15.61 3.16 6.05
N ASP A 55 -15.15 3.66 4.89
CA ASP A 55 -15.50 3.07 3.61
C ASP A 55 -14.87 1.67 3.43
N TYR A 56 -15.70 0.64 3.40
CA TYR A 56 -15.24 -0.75 3.42
C TYR A 56 -14.61 -1.25 2.11
N ARG A 57 -14.96 -0.65 0.97
CA ARG A 57 -14.52 -1.14 -0.33
C ARG A 57 -14.38 -0.01 -1.34
N TYR A 58 -13.20 0.03 -1.95
CA TYR A 58 -12.95 0.81 -3.15
C TYR A 58 -12.56 -0.13 -4.28
N ALA A 59 -13.23 0.03 -5.42
CA ALA A 59 -12.94 -0.69 -6.64
C ALA A 59 -13.06 0.29 -7.81
N ILE A 60 -12.17 0.18 -8.79
CA ILE A 60 -12.15 1.05 -9.96
C ILE A 60 -12.32 0.20 -11.21
N ASP A 61 -13.30 0.59 -12.02
CA ASP A 61 -13.39 0.13 -13.41
C ASP A 61 -12.51 1.03 -14.29
N ASN A 62 -11.45 0.42 -14.84
CA ASN A 62 -10.48 1.03 -15.74
C ASN A 62 -10.66 0.58 -17.22
N SER A 63 -11.77 -0.09 -17.56
CA SER A 63 -12.00 -0.66 -18.90
C SER A 63 -11.81 0.36 -20.03
N ARG A 64 -12.31 1.58 -19.84
CA ARG A 64 -12.23 2.66 -20.82
C ARG A 64 -10.79 3.03 -21.22
N ILE A 65 -9.90 3.20 -20.23
CA ILE A 65 -8.52 3.60 -20.53
C ILE A 65 -7.72 2.45 -21.15
N VAL A 66 -8.05 1.21 -20.76
CA VAL A 66 -7.48 0.00 -21.37
C VAL A 66 -7.91 -0.11 -22.83
N SER A 67 -9.18 0.16 -23.15
CA SER A 67 -9.68 0.04 -24.53
C SER A 67 -9.24 1.18 -25.45
N GLU A 68 -9.30 2.42 -24.97
CA GLU A 68 -9.06 3.61 -25.81
C GLU A 68 -7.56 3.94 -25.92
N LEU A 69 -6.80 3.76 -24.83
CA LEU A 69 -5.39 4.17 -24.77
C LEU A 69 -4.42 2.99 -24.64
N ASN A 70 -4.91 1.75 -24.59
CA ASN A 70 -4.10 0.54 -24.34
C ASN A 70 -3.22 0.66 -23.07
N TRP A 71 -3.67 1.44 -22.08
CA TRP A 71 -2.97 1.58 -20.82
C TRP A 71 -3.10 0.30 -20.00
N LYS A 72 -2.00 -0.14 -19.39
CA LYS A 72 -1.97 -1.30 -18.48
C LYS A 72 -0.95 -1.05 -17.38
N PRO A 73 -1.20 -1.52 -16.13
CA PRO A 73 -0.19 -1.47 -15.09
C PRO A 73 1.02 -2.33 -15.47
N LEU A 74 2.22 -1.84 -15.18
CA LEU A 74 3.46 -2.60 -15.38
C LEU A 74 3.76 -3.56 -14.23
N GLU A 75 3.25 -3.27 -13.04
CA GLU A 75 3.47 -4.04 -11.83
C GLU A 75 2.19 -4.79 -11.44
N SER A 76 2.37 -6.01 -10.92
CA SER A 76 1.37 -6.65 -10.07
C SER A 76 1.42 -6.04 -8.66
N PHE A 77 0.40 -6.29 -7.84
CA PHE A 77 0.46 -5.89 -6.43
C PHE A 77 1.70 -6.47 -5.73
N SER A 78 1.96 -7.76 -5.91
CA SER A 78 3.08 -8.46 -5.26
C SER A 78 4.46 -7.99 -5.70
N SER A 79 4.64 -7.69 -6.99
CA SER A 79 5.90 -7.12 -7.47
C SER A 79 6.11 -5.68 -6.97
N GLY A 80 5.04 -4.89 -6.95
CA GLY A 80 5.04 -3.52 -6.42
C GLY A 80 5.36 -3.48 -4.92
N ILE A 81 4.63 -4.23 -4.09
CA ILE A 81 4.80 -4.20 -2.64
C ILE A 81 6.19 -4.67 -2.22
N ARG A 82 6.77 -5.69 -2.87
CA ARG A 82 8.14 -6.12 -2.59
C ARG A 82 9.16 -5.01 -2.90
N LYS A 83 9.00 -4.32 -4.04
CA LYS A 83 9.85 -3.18 -4.39
C LYS A 83 9.70 -2.03 -3.39
N THR A 84 8.48 -1.74 -2.96
CA THR A 84 8.22 -0.72 -1.93
C THR A 84 8.90 -1.08 -0.61
N VAL A 85 8.73 -2.31 -0.12
CA VAL A 85 9.34 -2.73 1.14
C VAL A 85 10.87 -2.68 1.06
N ASN A 86 11.46 -3.21 -0.03
CA ASN A 86 12.91 -3.10 -0.26
C ASN A 86 13.36 -1.63 -0.26
N TRP A 87 12.66 -0.76 -0.98
CA TRP A 87 12.99 0.66 -1.02
C TRP A 87 13.03 1.27 0.39
N TYR A 88 12.04 1.00 1.24
CA TYR A 88 12.00 1.51 2.62
C TYR A 88 13.11 0.91 3.50
N VAL A 89 13.47 -0.36 3.30
CA VAL A 89 14.55 -1.01 4.05
C VAL A 89 15.92 -0.49 3.63
N ASP A 90 16.10 -0.19 2.34
CA ASP A 90 17.34 0.29 1.74
C ASP A 90 17.54 1.81 1.91
N GLN A 91 16.47 2.59 2.09
CA GLN A 91 16.58 4.02 2.36
C GLN A 91 17.35 4.25 3.67
N GLN A 92 18.42 5.04 3.58
CA GLN A 92 19.05 5.60 4.79
C GLN A 92 18.08 6.57 5.45
N SER A 93 18.11 6.60 6.78
CA SER A 93 17.06 7.17 7.63
C SER A 93 16.69 8.63 7.32
N GLU A 94 17.52 9.39 6.62
CA GLU A 94 17.32 10.81 6.27
C GLU A 94 15.99 11.09 5.55
N TRP A 95 15.59 10.31 4.52
CA TRP A 95 14.34 10.58 3.82
C TRP A 95 13.13 10.39 4.74
N ILE A 96 13.15 9.30 5.51
CA ILE A 96 12.10 8.97 6.48
C ILE A 96 12.05 10.02 7.58
N GLU A 97 13.20 10.38 8.14
CA GLU A 97 13.35 11.39 9.20
C GLU A 97 12.81 12.76 8.76
N ARG A 98 13.02 13.16 7.50
CA ARG A 98 12.47 14.41 6.95
C ARG A 98 10.96 14.40 6.76
N CYS A 99 10.36 13.23 6.52
CA CYS A 99 8.93 13.09 6.25
C CYS A 99 8.10 12.78 7.51
N LEU A 100 8.72 12.23 8.55
CA LEU A 100 8.05 12.02 9.82
C LEU A 100 7.91 13.37 10.54
N PRO A 101 6.68 13.81 10.89
CA PRO A 101 6.54 14.92 11.81
C PRO A 101 7.25 14.58 13.12
N VAL A 102 7.79 15.58 13.80
CA VAL A 102 8.27 15.43 15.19
C VAL A 102 7.20 14.66 15.97
N ARG A 103 7.63 13.58 16.64
CA ARG A 103 6.87 12.44 17.21
C ARG A 103 5.51 12.72 17.90
N GLU A 104 5.13 13.96 18.15
CA GLU A 104 4.04 14.34 19.05
C GLU A 104 2.65 14.44 18.38
N MET A 105 2.54 14.50 17.05
CA MET A 105 1.27 14.94 16.45
C MET A 105 0.34 13.83 15.90
N ARG A 106 0.69 12.54 16.01
CA ARG A 106 -0.08 11.46 15.33
C ARG A 106 -0.56 10.29 16.18
N LEU A 107 -0.17 10.19 17.45
CA LEU A 107 -0.56 9.03 18.25
C LEU A 107 -1.89 9.15 18.99
N GLY A 108 -2.60 10.28 18.90
CA GLY A 108 -3.96 10.39 19.50
C GLY A 108 -4.02 9.88 20.94
N VAL A 109 -2.94 10.10 21.69
CA VAL A 109 -2.83 9.74 23.10
C VAL A 109 -3.28 10.98 23.85
N ASP A 110 -4.45 10.90 24.47
CA ASP A 110 -4.76 11.70 25.66
C ASP A 110 -3.95 11.19 26.85
#